data_AF-A0A3C1UEG0-F1
#
_entry.id   AF-A0A3C1UEG0-F1
#
_cell.length_a   1.000
_cell.length_b   1.000
_cell.length_c   1.000
_cell.angle_alpha   90.00
_cell.angle_beta   90.00
_cell.angle_gamma   90.00
#
_symmetry.space_group_name_H-M   'P 1'
#
loop_
_entity.id
_entity.type
_entity.pdbx_description
1 polymer ?
#
loop_
_entity_poly.entity_id
_entity_poly.type
_entity_poly.pdbx_seq_one_letter_code
_entity_poly.pdbx_strand_id
1 'polypeptide(L)' 'GNGWQVTLEEQIKGIIEVFSPKDNPSEVIYVPNKPDPLENAFDMSKTFGDFPSYRPKYSYLDQLRDF' A
#
# COMPACT_ATOMS: atom_id res chain seq x y z
N GLY A 1 2.35 4.76 8.93
CA GLY A 1 2.66 3.53 8.18
C GLY A 1 2.41 2.33 9.08
N ASN A 2 1.88 1.25 8.52
CA ASN A 2 1.63 -0.03 9.20
C ASN A 2 2.86 -0.97 9.18
N GLY A 3 4.04 -0.46 8.79
CA GLY A 3 5.31 -1.20 8.87
C GLY A 3 5.43 -2.32 7.86
N TRP A 4 4.43 -2.49 7.00
CA TRP A 4 4.39 -3.46 5.92
C TRP A 4 4.52 -2.72 4.61
N GLN A 5 5.48 -3.13 3.78
CA GLN A 5 5.62 -2.63 2.43
C GLN A 5 4.81 -3.56 1.52
N VAL A 6 3.88 -2.97 0.78
CA VAL A 6 3.36 -3.58 -0.45
C VAL A 6 4.19 -3.06 -1.61
N THR A 7 4.34 -3.85 -2.66
CA THR A 7 5.01 -3.40 -3.89
C THR A 7 4.22 -2.26 -4.55
N LEU A 8 4.88 -1.42 -5.36
CA LEU A 8 4.21 -0.41 -6.17
C LEU A 8 3.04 -0.99 -6.99
N GLU A 9 3.23 -2.20 -7.55
CA GLU A 9 2.19 -2.86 -8.33
C GLU A 9 0.97 -3.27 -7.49
N GLU A 10 1.17 -3.83 -6.30
CA GLU A 10 0.07 -4.12 -5.37
C GLU A 10 -0.65 -2.85 -4.92
N GLN A 11 0.09 -1.76 -4.71
CA GLN A 11 -0.46 -0.46 -4.36
C GLN A 11 -1.38 0.07 -5.47
N ILE A 12 -0.90 0.09 -6.72
CA ILE A 12 -1.68 0.53 -7.89
C ILE A 12 -2.92 -0.35 -8.06
N LYS A 13 -2.77 -1.68 -7.99
CA LYS A 13 -3.90 -2.61 -8.16
C LYS A 13 -4.95 -2.45 -7.07
N GLY A 14 -4.54 -2.23 -5.81
CA GLY A 14 -5.47 -1.97 -4.71
C GLY A 14 -6.26 -0.69 -4.91
N ILE A 15 -5.64 0.39 -5.39
CA ILE A 15 -6.33 1.65 -5.72
C ILE A 15 -7.38 1.42 -6.81
N ILE A 16 -7.00 0.73 -7.89
CA ILE A 16 -7.92 0.44 -9.01
C ILE A 16 -9.10 -0.42 -8.51
N GLU A 17 -8.82 -1.44 -7.71
CA GLU A 17 -9.85 -2.33 -7.16
C GLU A 17 -10.88 -1.58 -6.32
N VAL A 18 -10.45 -0.64 -5.49
CA VAL A 18 -11.33 0.06 -4.54
C VAL A 18 -12.03 1.26 -5.17
N PHE A 19 -11.34 2.03 -6.00
CA PHE A 19 -11.82 3.35 -6.43
C PHE A 19 -12.23 3.42 -7.90
N SER A 20 -11.91 2.44 -8.74
CA SER A 20 -12.38 2.46 -10.13
C SER A 20 -13.81 1.88 -10.25
N PRO A 21 -14.62 2.39 -11.21
CA PRO A 21 -15.88 1.75 -11.57
C PRO A 21 -15.67 0.28 -11.97
N LYS A 22 -16.54 -0.62 -11.51
CA LYS A 22 -16.41 -2.06 -11.77
C LYS A 22 -16.53 -2.42 -13.25
N ASP A 23 -17.30 -1.64 -13.99
CA ASP A 23 -17.57 -1.78 -15.42
C ASP A 23 -16.54 -1.07 -16.31
N ASN A 24 -15.74 -0.17 -15.74
CA ASN A 24 -14.70 0.55 -16.46
C ASN A 24 -13.49 0.85 -15.55
N PRO A 25 -12.69 -0.17 -15.21
CA PRO A 25 -11.53 -0.01 -14.36
C PRO A 25 -10.43 0.82 -15.03
N SER A 26 -9.61 1.52 -14.25
CA SER A 26 -8.45 2.24 -14.80
C SER A 26 -7.40 1.28 -15.36
N GLU A 27 -6.76 1.67 -16.46
CA GLU A 27 -5.68 0.91 -17.08
C GLU A 27 -4.32 1.17 -16.41
N VAL A 28 -3.48 0.13 -16.30
CA VAL A 28 -2.11 0.24 -15.81
C VAL A 28 -1.16 0.37 -17.01
N ILE A 29 -0.39 1.47 -17.05
CA ILE A 29 0.59 1.74 -18.10
C ILE A 29 2.00 1.65 -17.51
N TYR A 30 2.78 0.67 -17.98
CA TYR A 30 4.16 0.46 -17.55
C TYR A 30 5.14 1.36 -18.29
N VAL A 31 6.07 1.97 -17.56
CA VAL A 31 7.02 2.96 -18.09
C VAL A 31 8.45 2.66 -17.61
N PRO A 32 9.08 1.56 -18.08
CA PRO A 32 10.33 1.04 -17.52
C PRO A 32 11.54 1.97 -17.67
N ASN A 33 11.45 2.98 -18.53
CA ASN A 33 12.51 3.97 -18.73
C ASN A 33 12.43 5.14 -17.74
N LYS A 34 11.40 5.19 -16.89
CA LYS A 34 11.28 6.19 -15.82
C LYS A 34 11.94 5.66 -14.54
N PRO A 35 12.54 6.53 -13.72
CA PRO A 35 13.06 6.12 -12.43
C PRO A 35 11.92 5.60 -11.56
N ASP A 36 12.22 4.56 -10.78
CA ASP A 36 11.27 4.06 -9.79
C ASP A 36 10.95 5.14 -8.76
N PRO A 37 9.70 5.23 -8.30
CA PRO A 37 9.36 6.11 -7.19
C PRO A 37 10.09 5.65 -5.94
N LEU A 38 10.37 6.59 -5.04
CA LEU A 38 10.98 6.29 -3.76
C LEU A 38 10.02 5.44 -2.91
N GLU A 39 10.23 4.12 -2.90
CA GLU A 39 9.46 3.19 -2.06
C GLU A 39 9.98 3.17 -0.62
N ASN A 40 9.67 4.21 0.14
CA ASN A 40 10.02 4.26 1.57
C ASN A 40 8.90 3.68 2.42
N ALA A 41 9.07 2.47 2.93
CA ALA A 41 8.28 1.99 4.05
C ALA A 41 8.81 2.58 5.37
N PHE A 42 7.89 2.83 6.32
CA PHE A 42 8.28 3.20 7.67
C PHE A 42 8.77 1.96 8.42
N ASP A 43 10.00 1.99 8.93
CA ASP A 43 10.45 0.98 9.88
C ASP A 43 9.69 1.14 11.21
N MET A 44 9.05 0.05 11.65
CA MET A 44 8.29 -0.02 12.90
C MET A 44 8.99 -0.84 13.98
N SER A 45 10.22 -1.32 13.74
CA SER A 45 11.01 -2.12 14.68
C SER A 45 11.06 -1.48 16.07
N LYS A 46 11.36 -0.18 16.14
CA LYS A 46 11.36 0.60 17.38
C LYS A 46 10.01 0.57 18.09
N THR A 47 8.93 0.86 17.37
CA THR A 47 7.57 0.88 17.92
C THR A 47 7.17 -0.48 18.48
N PHE A 48 7.55 -1.57 17.81
CA PHE A 48 7.28 -2.92 18.31
C PHE A 48 8.14 -3.30 19.53
N GLY A 49 9.34 -2.72 19.65
CA GLY A 49 10.18 -2.84 20.84
C GLY A 49 9.60 -2.09 22.04
N ASP A 50 9.21 -0.83 21.85
CA ASP A 50 8.64 0.04 22.90
C ASP A 50 7.24 -0.46 23.33
N PHE A 51 6.47 -1.06 22.40
CA PHE A 51 5.12 -1.56 22.63
C PHE A 51 4.94 -3.00 22.12
N PRO A 52 5.37 -4.01 22.90
CA PRO A 52 5.38 -5.42 22.45
C PRO A 52 4.00 -5.97 22.06
N SER A 53 2.94 -5.49 22.71
CA SER A 53 1.55 -5.92 22.46
C SER A 53 0.88 -5.19 21.29
N TYR A 54 1.52 -4.16 20.72
CA TYR A 54 0.95 -3.39 19.63
C TYR A 54 1.35 -3.96 18.28
N ARG A 55 0.36 -4.21 17.42
CA ARG A 55 0.56 -4.46 15.99
C ARG A 55 -0.53 -3.73 15.19
N PRO A 56 -0.21 -3.20 14.00
CA PRO A 56 -1.21 -2.68 13.07
C PRO A 56 -2.25 -3.77 12.76
N LYS A 57 -3.53 -3.40 12.78
CA LYS A 57 -4.65 -4.35 12.63
C LYS A 57 -5.20 -4.42 11.22
N TYR A 58 -5.03 -3.35 10.45
CA TYR A 58 -5.64 -3.20 9.13
C TYR A 58 -4.58 -3.36 8.05
N SER A 59 -4.88 -4.19 7.06
CA SER A 59 -4.07 -4.32 5.86
C SER A 59 -4.12 -3.02 5.04
N TYR A 60 -3.28 -2.95 4.01
CA TYR A 60 -3.34 -1.87 3.02
C TYR A 60 -4.72 -1.76 2.37
N LEU A 61 -5.29 -2.89 1.91
CA LEU A 61 -6.60 -2.92 1.27
C LEU A 61 -7.75 -2.56 2.22
N ASP A 62 -7.66 -2.96 3.49
CA ASP A 62 -8.67 -2.56 4.49
C ASP A 62 -8.69 -1.04 4.67
N GLN A 63 -7.52 -0.41 4.71
CA GLN A 63 -7.39 1.03 4.82
C GLN A 63 -7.95 1.75 3.59
N LEU A 64 -7.74 1.22 2.38
CA LEU A 64 -8.31 1.81 1.17
C LEU A 64 -9.84 1.76 1.17
N ARG A 65 -10.44 0.65 1.60
CA ARG A 65 -11.90 0.47 1.60
C ARG A 65 -12.63 1.27 2.67
N ASP A 66 -11.92 1.71 3.71
CA ASP A 66 -12.47 2.54 4.79
C ASP A 66 -12.53 4.05 4.41
N PHE A 67 -11.77 4.47 3.40
CA PHE A 67 -11.70 5.86 2.93
C PHE A 67 -13.00 6.33 2.26
#